data_AF-A0A4Q2T9S2-F1
#
_entry.id   AF-A0A4Q2T9S2-F1
#
_cell.length_a   1.000
_cell.length_b   1.000
_cell.length_c   1.000
_cell.angle_alpha   90.00
_cell.angle_beta   90.00
_cell.angle_gamma   90.00
#
_symmetry.space_group_name_H-M   'P 1'
#
loop_
_entity.id
_entity.type
_entity.pdbx_description
1 polymer ?
#
loop_
_entity_poly.entity_id
_entity_poly.type
_entity_poly.pdbx_seq_one_letter_code
_entity_poly.pdbx_strand_id
1 'polypeptide(L)'
;MEYELDLDAAHVVEWLKREVASAGKPRFEIDASKMFFTDDAGGQLEAIAETDDLQALSTVGILEVKPLVDSGGHWLLRIRIEDVLGSGLPEGGTVSDESEEMTLQGFEEDFVKPDRGTAQVTVELETDQDRQKFERFLSDVQTDRHAS
;
A
#
# COMPACT_ATOMS: atom_id res chain seq x y z
N MET A 1 -11.21 -0.59 14.18
CA MET A 1 -9.95 -0.39 14.95
C MET A 1 -8.80 -0.77 14.04
N GLU A 2 -7.82 0.12 13.90
CA GLU A 2 -6.66 -0.12 13.05
C GLU A 2 -5.48 -0.67 13.88
N TYR A 3 -4.74 -1.62 13.31
CA TYR A 3 -3.57 -2.24 13.90
C TYR A 3 -2.44 -2.34 12.88
N GLU A 4 -1.22 -1.98 13.28
CA GLU A 4 -0.02 -2.23 12.47
C GLU A 4 0.40 -3.70 12.57
N LEU A 5 0.88 -4.24 11.46
CA LEU A 5 1.30 -5.63 11.32
C LEU A 5 2.78 -5.69 10.96
N ASP A 6 3.51 -6.55 11.67
CA ASP A 6 4.89 -6.91 11.33
C ASP A 6 4.87 -7.93 10.18
N LEU A 7 4.60 -7.43 8.97
CA LEU A 7 4.54 -8.21 7.74
C LEU A 7 5.40 -7.57 6.67
N ASP A 8 6.15 -8.42 5.97
CA ASP A 8 6.88 -8.00 4.78
C ASP A 8 5.89 -7.73 3.64
N ALA A 9 5.82 -6.48 3.19
CA ALA A 9 4.91 -6.05 2.13
C ALA A 9 5.15 -6.80 0.81
N ALA A 10 6.42 -7.13 0.50
CA ALA A 10 6.75 -7.87 -0.72
C ALA A 10 6.20 -9.29 -0.69
N HIS A 11 6.34 -9.97 0.45
CA HIS A 11 5.76 -11.29 0.67
C HIS A 11 4.24 -11.29 0.51
N VAL A 12 3.54 -10.28 1.05
CA VAL A 12 2.08 -10.18 0.91
C VAL A 12 1.68 -9.97 -0.56
N VAL A 13 2.35 -9.08 -1.29
CA VAL A 13 2.07 -8.80 -2.70
C VAL A 13 2.30 -10.04 -3.58
N GLU A 14 3.41 -10.74 -3.36
CA GLU A 14 3.71 -11.98 -4.06
C GLU A 14 2.68 -13.08 -3.79
N TRP A 15 2.25 -13.22 -2.53
CA TRP A 15 1.20 -14.15 -2.16
C TRP A 15 -0.13 -13.82 -2.85
N LEU A 16 -0.52 -12.54 -2.87
CA LEU A 16 -1.75 -12.08 -3.54
C LEU A 16 -1.72 -12.37 -5.04
N LYS A 17 -0.58 -12.17 -5.71
CA LYS A 17 -0.41 -12.53 -7.11
C LYS A 17 -0.65 -14.02 -7.35
N ARG A 18 -0.15 -14.89 -6.47
CA ARG A 18 -0.38 -16.34 -6.56
C ARG A 18 -1.84 -16.71 -6.32
N GLU A 19 -2.50 -16.07 -5.34
CA GLU A 19 -3.91 -16.32 -5.05
C GLU A 19 -4.81 -15.85 -6.22
N VAL A 20 -4.52 -14.71 -6.85
CA VAL A 20 -5.24 -14.23 -8.04
C VAL A 20 -4.97 -15.11 -9.26
N ALA A 21 -3.73 -15.60 -9.43
CA ALA A 21 -3.36 -16.49 -10.52
C ALA A 21 -3.92 -17.91 -10.36
N SER A 22 -4.28 -18.31 -9.13
CA SER A 22 -4.93 -19.57 -8.86
C SER A 22 -6.28 -19.61 -9.58
N ALA A 23 -6.57 -20.68 -10.32
CA ALA A 23 -7.78 -20.83 -11.15
C ALA A 23 -9.11 -20.91 -10.35
N GLY A 24 -9.09 -20.55 -9.06
CA GLY A 24 -10.24 -20.47 -8.18
C GLY A 24 -11.06 -19.19 -8.38
N LYS A 25 -12.18 -19.10 -7.67
CA LYS A 25 -12.93 -17.84 -7.56
C LYS A 25 -12.11 -16.85 -6.73
N PRO A 26 -12.09 -15.55 -7.11
CA PRO A 26 -11.46 -14.53 -6.29
C PRO A 26 -12.08 -14.57 -4.90
N ARG A 27 -11.24 -14.54 -3.87
CA ARG A 27 -11.67 -14.50 -2.46
C ARG A 27 -11.67 -13.09 -1.90
N PHE A 28 -10.91 -12.22 -2.55
CA PHE A 28 -10.59 -10.87 -2.13
C PHE A 28 -10.87 -9.89 -3.26
N GLU A 29 -11.28 -8.70 -2.89
CA GLU A 29 -11.16 -7.51 -3.72
C GLU A 29 -9.82 -6.86 -3.40
N ILE A 30 -9.06 -6.53 -4.44
CA ILE A 30 -7.72 -5.94 -4.35
C ILE A 30 -7.78 -4.64 -5.14
N ASP A 31 -7.59 -3.53 -4.44
CA ASP A 31 -7.51 -2.20 -5.03
C ASP A 31 -6.09 -1.67 -4.85
N ALA A 32 -5.48 -1.20 -5.92
CA ALA A 32 -4.15 -0.62 -5.87
C ALA A 32 -4.24 0.79 -6.44
N SER A 33 -3.62 1.75 -5.77
CA SER A 33 -3.56 3.13 -6.20
C SER A 33 -2.21 3.75 -5.88
N LYS A 34 -1.85 4.81 -6.61
CA LYS A 34 -0.73 5.68 -6.24
C LYS A 34 -1.18 7.12 -6.16
N MET A 35 -0.44 7.88 -5.37
CA MET A 35 -0.57 9.32 -5.26
C MET A 35 0.82 9.94 -5.31
N PHE A 36 0.91 11.13 -5.90
CA PHE A 36 2.11 11.97 -5.84
C PHE A 36 1.80 13.16 -4.97
N PHE A 37 2.75 13.53 -4.12
CA PHE A 37 2.64 14.71 -3.28
C PHE A 37 4.00 15.37 -3.19
N THR A 38 4.00 16.70 -3.17
CA THR A 38 5.18 17.46 -2.79
C THR A 38 5.23 17.49 -1.28
N ASP A 39 6.29 16.94 -0.68
CA ASP A 39 6.55 17.19 0.72
C ASP A 39 6.96 18.66 0.84
N ASP A 40 6.04 19.49 1.32
CA ASP A 40 6.42 20.79 1.85
C ASP A 40 7.15 20.46 3.16
N ALA A 41 8.47 20.31 3.08
CA ALA A 41 9.35 20.08 4.23
C ALA A 41 9.37 21.31 5.18
N GLY A 42 8.23 21.97 5.37
CA GLY A 42 8.01 23.22 6.09
C GLY A 42 6.93 23.12 7.16
N GLY A 43 6.48 21.92 7.53
CA GLY A 43 5.56 21.69 8.63
C GLY A 43 6.15 21.86 10.04
N GLN A 44 7.08 22.80 10.26
CA GLN A 44 7.37 23.49 11.55
C GLN A 44 8.69 24.29 11.44
N LEU A 45 8.80 25.26 10.53
CA LEU A 45 9.76 26.36 10.69
C LEU A 45 9.15 27.64 10.11
N GLU A 46 8.47 28.40 10.97
CA GLU A 46 8.31 29.83 10.75
C GLU A 46 9.71 30.46 10.68
N ALA A 47 10.25 30.72 9.49
CA ALA A 47 11.30 31.73 9.27
C ALA A 47 11.75 31.79 7.80
N ILE A 48 11.34 32.86 7.11
CA ILE A 48 12.15 33.67 6.19
C ILE A 48 13.25 32.98 5.35
N ALA A 49 13.03 32.75 4.06
CA ALA A 49 14.04 33.00 3.03
C ALA A 49 13.44 32.95 1.62
N GLU A 50 13.72 33.97 0.82
CA GLU A 50 13.70 33.88 -0.63
C GLU A 50 14.81 32.89 -1.04
N THR A 51 14.48 31.64 -1.38
CA THR A 51 15.43 30.72 -2.01
C THR A 51 14.66 29.73 -2.89
N ASP A 52 15.26 29.34 -4.00
CA ASP A 52 14.79 28.36 -4.98
C ASP A 52 14.44 27.04 -4.26
N ASP A 53 13.19 26.90 -3.83
CA ASP A 53 12.73 25.79 -2.98
C ASP A 53 12.59 24.52 -3.83
N LEU A 54 13.62 23.67 -3.77
CA LEU A 54 13.61 22.32 -4.32
C LEU A 54 12.61 21.47 -3.52
N GLN A 55 11.32 21.56 -3.85
CA GLN A 55 10.30 20.68 -3.27
C GLN A 55 10.63 19.22 -3.58
N ALA A 56 10.73 18.40 -2.54
CA ALA A 56 10.94 16.97 -2.69
C ALA A 56 9.64 16.34 -3.20
N LEU A 57 9.71 15.67 -4.35
CA LEU A 57 8.59 14.92 -4.88
C LEU A 57 8.57 13.53 -4.23
N SER A 58 7.48 13.24 -3.55
CA SER A 58 7.24 11.95 -2.91
C SER A 58 6.09 11.25 -3.61
N THR A 59 6.08 9.92 -3.52
CA THR A 59 4.98 9.09 -3.99
C THR A 59 4.54 8.13 -2.90
N VAL A 60 3.23 7.90 -2.81
CA VAL A 60 2.65 6.86 -1.97
C VAL A 60 1.97 5.85 -2.85
N GLY A 61 2.32 4.58 -2.70
CA GLY A 61 1.53 3.46 -3.17
C GLY A 61 0.61 3.01 -2.04
N ILE A 62 -0.67 2.82 -2.34
CA ILE A 62 -1.65 2.21 -1.43
C ILE A 62 -2.19 0.95 -2.10
N LEU A 63 -2.09 -0.18 -1.39
CA LEU A 63 -2.74 -1.42 -1.77
C LEU A 63 -3.73 -1.81 -0.67
N GLU A 64 -4.99 -1.94 -1.04
CA GLU A 64 -6.08 -2.32 -0.17
C GLU A 64 -6.59 -3.71 -0.54
N VAL A 65 -6.70 -4.57 0.48
CA VAL A 65 -7.20 -5.94 0.33
C VAL A 65 -8.33 -6.15 1.31
N LYS A 66 -9.48 -6.56 0.80
CA LYS A 66 -10.64 -6.91 1.62
C LYS A 66 -11.31 -8.17 1.11
N PRO A 67 -11.91 -8.98 1.99
CA PRO A 67 -12.65 -10.17 1.57
C PRO A 67 -13.88 -9.75 0.76
N LEU A 68 -14.25 -10.56 -0.25
CA LEU A 68 -15.54 -10.39 -0.92
C LEU A 68 -16.69 -10.61 0.09
N VAL A 69 -17.81 -9.92 -0.11
CA VAL A 69 -18.97 -9.92 0.81
C VAL A 69 -19.44 -11.35 1.16
N ASP A 70 -19.41 -12.29 0.20
CA ASP A 70 -19.78 -13.69 0.41
C ASP A 70 -18.78 -14.49 1.29
N SER A 71 -17.57 -13.98 1.50
CA SER A 71 -16.55 -14.58 2.39
C SER A 71 -16.78 -14.20 3.87
N GLY A 72 -17.73 -13.30 4.15
CA GLY A 72 -18.27 -13.01 5.47
C GLY A 72 -17.33 -12.29 6.46
N GLY A 73 -16.17 -11.81 6.03
CA GLY A 73 -15.30 -10.96 6.85
C GLY A 73 -15.52 -9.48 6.54
N HIS A 74 -15.37 -8.62 7.55
CA HIS A 74 -15.32 -7.17 7.40
C HIS A 74 -13.97 -6.70 7.95
N TRP A 75 -12.92 -6.95 7.17
CA TRP A 75 -11.57 -6.48 7.47
C TRP A 75 -10.96 -5.84 6.23
N LEU A 76 -10.08 -4.88 6.44
CA LEU A 76 -9.36 -4.19 5.38
C LEU A 76 -7.87 -4.20 5.72
N LEU A 77 -7.09 -4.93 4.93
CA LEU A 77 -5.63 -4.86 4.99
C LEU A 77 -5.18 -3.74 4.06
N ARG A 78 -4.38 -2.81 4.57
CA ARG A 78 -3.79 -1.72 3.80
C ARG A 78 -2.27 -1.82 3.84
N ILE A 79 -1.64 -1.83 2.67
CA ILE A 79 -0.19 -1.70 2.52
C ILE A 79 0.07 -0.31 1.95
N ARG A 80 0.82 0.50 2.68
CA ARG A 80 1.21 1.84 2.28
C ARG A 80 2.72 1.88 2.13
N ILE A 81 3.22 2.22 0.95
CA ILE A 81 4.65 2.35 0.69
C ILE A 81 4.93 3.78 0.24
N GLU A 82 5.71 4.49 1.04
CA GLU A 82 6.13 5.86 0.73
C GLU A 82 7.54 5.84 0.16
N ASP A 83 7.73 6.38 -1.04
CA ASP A 83 9.03 6.51 -1.69
C ASP A 83 9.33 7.97 -2.05
N VAL A 84 10.58 8.38 -1.90
CA VAL A 84 11.03 9.75 -2.21
C VAL A 84 11.69 9.72 -3.59
N LEU A 85 11.07 10.37 -4.58
CA LEU A 85 11.55 10.39 -5.97
C LEU A 85 12.69 11.40 -6.20
N GLY A 86 12.95 12.27 -5.22
CA GLY A 86 14.03 13.26 -5.23
C GLY A 86 13.55 14.69 -5.49
N SER A 87 14.51 15.61 -5.61
CA SER A 87 14.26 17.03 -5.86
C SER A 87 14.06 17.28 -7.36
N GLY A 88 12.80 17.36 -7.78
CA GLY A 88 12.44 17.70 -9.15
C GLY A 88 10.96 17.47 -9.43
N LEU A 89 10.21 18.56 -9.62
CA LEU A 89 8.92 18.48 -10.27
C LEU A 89 9.11 17.94 -11.70
N PRO A 90 8.22 17.09 -12.24
CA PRO A 90 8.21 16.80 -13.66
C PRO A 90 8.12 18.12 -14.44
N GLU A 91 8.98 18.32 -15.46
CA GLU A 91 9.05 19.57 -16.24
C GLU A 91 7.64 19.98 -16.73
N GLY A 92 7.05 20.98 -16.06
CA GLY A 92 5.76 21.56 -16.43
C GLY A 92 4.48 20.86 -15.91
N GLY A 93 4.58 19.92 -14.95
CA GLY A 93 3.41 19.24 -14.37
C GLY A 93 2.99 19.82 -13.02
N THR A 94 1.71 20.16 -12.85
CA THR A 94 1.09 20.25 -11.51
C THR A 94 1.08 18.85 -10.90
N VAL A 95 1.55 18.72 -9.67
CA VAL A 95 1.36 17.50 -8.89
C VAL A 95 -0.13 17.39 -8.56
N SER A 96 -0.81 16.44 -9.18
CA SER A 96 -2.21 16.13 -8.85
C SER A 96 -2.23 15.31 -7.56
N ASP A 97 -2.96 15.80 -6.56
CA ASP A 97 -3.29 15.09 -5.31
C ASP A 97 -4.30 13.95 -5.52
N GLU A 98 -4.63 13.65 -6.79
CA GLU A 98 -5.61 12.63 -7.15
C GLU A 98 -4.94 11.25 -7.10
N SER A 99 -5.57 10.31 -6.41
CA SER A 99 -5.15 8.92 -6.42
C SER A 99 -5.43 8.31 -7.79
N GLU A 100 -4.39 7.79 -8.45
CA GLU A 100 -4.50 7.06 -9.71
C GLU A 100 -4.62 5.56 -9.42
N GLU A 101 -5.75 4.96 -9.82
CA GLU A 101 -5.95 3.51 -9.79
C GLU A 101 -4.89 2.79 -10.64
N MET A 102 -4.42 1.64 -10.16
CA MET A 102 -3.43 0.84 -10.84
C MET A 102 -3.68 -0.66 -10.66
N THR A 103 -2.87 -1.47 -11.33
CA THR A 103 -2.91 -2.92 -11.18
C THR A 103 -1.99 -3.37 -10.05
N LEU A 104 -2.28 -4.54 -9.44
CA LEU A 104 -1.39 -5.18 -8.47
C LEU A 104 0.02 -5.39 -9.03
N GLN A 105 0.14 -5.71 -10.32
CA GLN A 105 1.44 -5.83 -10.99
C GLN A 105 2.17 -4.49 -11.05
N GLY A 106 1.48 -3.40 -11.41
CA GLY A 106 2.07 -2.06 -11.40
C GLY A 106 2.53 -1.64 -10.00
N PHE A 107 1.76 -1.97 -8.96
CA PHE A 107 2.11 -1.69 -7.57
C PHE A 107 3.41 -2.36 -7.16
N GLU A 108 3.55 -3.64 -7.48
CA GLU A 108 4.78 -4.40 -7.24
C GLU A 108 6.00 -3.75 -7.93
N GLU A 109 5.86 -3.42 -9.21
CA GLU A 109 6.95 -2.89 -10.02
C GLU A 109 7.41 -1.49 -9.57
N ASP A 110 6.51 -0.65 -9.08
CA ASP A 110 6.83 0.73 -8.64
C ASP A 110 7.31 0.80 -7.18
N PHE A 111 6.72 -0.01 -6.28
CA PHE A 111 6.89 0.16 -4.83
C PHE A 111 7.57 -1.00 -4.10
N VAL A 112 7.52 -2.22 -4.62
CA VAL A 112 7.94 -3.44 -3.88
C VAL A 112 9.39 -3.84 -4.17
N LYS A 113 10.15 -2.98 -4.86
CA LYS A 113 11.57 -3.23 -5.15
C LYS A 113 12.43 -3.16 -3.88
N PRO A 114 13.47 -4.02 -3.75
CA PRO A 114 14.44 -3.87 -2.67
C PRO A 114 15.06 -2.47 -2.73
N ASP A 115 15.20 -1.83 -1.57
CA ASP A 115 15.74 -0.47 -1.37
C ASP A 115 14.80 0.69 -1.76
N ARG A 116 13.50 0.45 -1.96
CA ARG A 116 12.51 1.54 -2.14
C ARG A 116 11.56 1.71 -0.95
N GLY A 117 11.44 2.96 -0.52
CA GLY A 117 10.46 3.43 0.42
C GLY A 117 10.44 2.84 1.83
N THR A 118 9.53 3.37 2.65
CA THR A 118 9.15 2.77 3.93
C THR A 118 7.77 2.14 3.76
N ALA A 119 7.70 0.81 3.95
CA ALA A 119 6.45 0.07 3.88
C ALA A 119 5.79 0.01 5.27
N GLN A 120 4.50 0.30 5.30
CA GLN A 120 3.64 0.15 6.46
C GLN A 120 2.48 -0.77 6.09
N VAL A 121 2.23 -1.79 6.91
CA VAL A 121 1.11 -2.71 6.73
C VAL A 121 0.17 -2.55 7.91
N THR A 122 -1.06 -2.13 7.65
CA THR A 122 -2.11 -1.98 8.67
C THR A 122 -3.31 -2.87 8.34
N VAL A 123 -4.09 -3.19 9.37
CA VAL A 123 -5.39 -3.85 9.22
C VAL A 123 -6.45 -3.11 10.03
N GLU A 124 -7.57 -2.82 9.37
CA GLU A 124 -8.77 -2.31 10.01
C GLU A 124 -9.73 -3.48 10.30
N LEU A 125 -10.11 -3.62 11.57
CA LEU A 125 -11.02 -4.64 12.07
C LEU A 125 -12.20 -3.98 12.80
N GLU A 126 -13.43 -4.37 12.46
CA GLU A 126 -14.62 -3.82 13.12
C GLU A 126 -15.02 -4.64 14.36
N THR A 127 -14.85 -5.97 14.31
CA THR A 127 -15.28 -6.89 15.38
C THR A 127 -14.23 -7.96 15.70
N ASP A 128 -14.34 -8.59 16.87
CA ASP A 128 -13.55 -9.79 17.23
C ASP A 128 -13.80 -10.97 16.28
N GLN A 129 -14.94 -11.01 15.59
CA GLN A 129 -15.20 -12.03 14.56
C GLN A 129 -14.36 -11.76 13.30
N ASP A 130 -14.19 -10.49 12.92
CA ASP A 130 -13.35 -10.09 11.80
C ASP A 130 -11.88 -10.38 12.09
N ARG A 131 -11.45 -10.19 13.34
CA ARG A 131 -10.12 -10.58 13.80
C ARG A 131 -9.84 -12.06 13.57
N GLN A 132 -10.71 -12.97 14.01
CA GLN A 132 -10.51 -14.42 13.81
C GLN A 132 -10.44 -14.81 12.32
N LYS A 133 -11.21 -14.13 11.46
CA LYS A 133 -11.18 -14.36 10.01
C LYS A 133 -9.91 -13.80 9.39
N PHE A 134 -9.46 -12.64 9.85
CA PHE A 134 -8.20 -12.06 9.45
C PHE A 134 -7.00 -12.93 9.88
N GLU A 135 -6.99 -13.47 11.10
CA GLU A 135 -5.94 -14.38 11.58
C GLU A 135 -5.83 -15.64 10.71
N ARG A 136 -6.93 -16.12 10.14
CA ARG A 136 -6.91 -17.21 9.17
C ARG A 136 -6.21 -16.79 7.87
N PHE A 137 -6.57 -15.64 7.30
CA PHE A 137 -5.89 -15.08 6.14
C PHE A 137 -4.40 -14.90 6.40
N LEU A 138 -4.05 -14.31 7.55
CA LEU A 138 -2.68 -14.09 7.97
C LEU A 138 -1.89 -15.40 8.04
N SER A 139 -2.51 -16.47 8.57
CA SER A 139 -1.91 -17.80 8.59
C SER A 139 -1.72 -18.38 7.19
N ASP A 140 -2.68 -18.23 6.28
CA ASP A 140 -2.56 -18.67 4.88
C ASP A 140 -1.41 -17.92 4.14
N VAL A 141 -1.18 -16.63 4.46
CA VAL A 141 -0.06 -15.82 3.94
C VAL A 141 1.28 -16.28 4.53
N GLN A 142 1.37 -16.43 5.85
CA GLN A 142 2.61 -16.83 6.54
C GLN A 142 3.05 -18.26 6.19
N THR A 143 2.11 -19.17 6.00
CA THR A 143 2.41 -20.56 5.66
C THR A 143 2.68 -20.76 4.16
N ASP A 144 2.58 -19.69 3.36
CA ASP A 144 2.62 -19.69 1.89
C ASP A 144 1.90 -20.93 1.34
N ARG A 145 0.59 -20.98 1.56
CA ARG A 145 -0.25 -22.11 1.13
C ARG A 145 -0.04 -22.51 -0.35
N HIS A 146 0.47 -21.61 -1.18
CA HIS A 146 0.74 -21.82 -2.60
C HIS A 146 2.15 -22.40 -2.90
N ALA A 147 3.06 -22.44 -1.92
CA ALA A 147 4.40 -23.03 -2.06
C ALA A 147 4.43 -24.58 -1.87
N SER A 148 3.27 -25.20 -1.62
CA SER A 148 3.13 -26.67 -1.47
C SER A 148 2.80 -27.38 -2.78
#